data_AF-A0A521LMB1-F1
#
_entry.id   AF-A0A521LMB1-F1
#
_cell.length_a   1.000
_cell.length_b   1.000
_cell.length_c   1.000
_cell.angle_alpha   90.00
_cell.angle_beta   90.00
_cell.angle_gamma   90.00
#
_symmetry.space_group_name_H-M   'P 1'
#
loop_
_entity.id
_entity.type
_entity.pdbx_description
1 polymer ?
#
loop_
_entity_poly.entity_id
_entity_poly.type
_entity_poly.pdbx_seq_one_letter_code
_entity_poly.pdbx_strand_id
1 'polypeptide(L)' 'YVDEAKRLYGVLDKQLASTAFVAGDDYTIADMSIFPWAARHEWHTVNLAEFANVKRWYDIVNARPAVTKGMAVPYLN' A
#
# COMPACT_ATOMS: atom_id res chain seq x y z
N TYR A 1 15.57 -3.77 10.91
CA TYR A 1 14.11 -3.56 10.90
C TYR A 1 13.40 -4.14 9.66
N VAL A 2 14.13 -4.71 8.68
CA VAL A 2 13.55 -5.34 7.47
C VAL A 2 12.53 -6.42 7.81
N ASP A 3 12.82 -7.26 8.81
CA ASP A 3 11.91 -8.35 9.20
C ASP A 3 10.57 -7.83 9.74
N GLU A 4 10.60 -6.70 10.46
CA GLU A 4 9.39 -6.07 10.97
C GLU A 4 8.56 -5.45 9.85
N ALA A 5 9.21 -4.84 8.84
CA ALA A 5 8.50 -4.37 7.65
C ALA A 5 7.82 -5.54 6.94
N LYS A 6 8.52 -6.66 6.69
CA LYS A 6 7.93 -7.87 6.09
C LYS A 6 6.76 -8.41 6.91
N ARG A 7 6.84 -8.40 8.25
CA ARG A 7 5.73 -8.79 9.13
C ARG A 7 4.51 -7.90 8.93
N LEU A 8 4.68 -6.57 8.85
CA LEU A 8 3.58 -5.63 8.59
C LEU A 8 2.95 -5.85 7.21
N TYR A 9 3.75 -6.11 6.18
CA TYR A 9 3.24 -6.51 4.87
C TYR A 9 2.42 -7.80 4.93
N GLY A 10 2.84 -8.79 5.72
CA GLY A 10 2.07 -10.01 5.94
C GLY A 10 0.71 -9.77 6.63
N VAL A 11 0.65 -8.85 7.59
CA VAL A 11 -0.62 -8.44 8.23
C VAL A 11 -1.54 -7.76 7.21
N LEU A 12 -0.99 -6.83 6.42
CA LEU A 12 -1.74 -6.11 5.39
C LEU A 12 -2.24 -7.05 4.29
N ASP A 13 -1.41 -8.00 3.85
CA ASP A 13 -1.78 -8.99 2.84
C ASP A 13 -2.93 -9.88 3.31
N LYS A 14 -2.87 -10.34 4.57
CA LYS A 14 -3.94 -11.12 5.19
C LYS A 14 -5.26 -10.34 5.26
N GLN A 15 -5.21 -9.05 5.57
CA GLN A 15 -6.40 -8.19 5.59
C GLN A 15 -7.00 -8.07 4.18
N LEU A 16 -6.17 -7.75 3.19
CA LEU A 16 -6.56 -7.53 1.79
C LEU A 16 -6.92 -8.81 1.02
N ALA A 17 -6.72 -9.98 1.62
CA ALA A 17 -7.21 -11.25 1.11
C ALA A 17 -8.74 -11.37 1.25
N SER A 18 -9.33 -10.70 2.24
CA SER A 18 -10.76 -10.76 2.52
C SER A 18 -11.55 -9.56 1.98
N THR A 19 -10.88 -8.46 1.66
CA THR A 19 -11.53 -7.20 1.28
C THR A 19 -10.81 -6.52 0.10
N ALA A 20 -11.56 -5.78 -0.72
CA ALA A 20 -10.98 -5.09 -1.87
C ALA A 20 -9.99 -3.98 -1.45
N PHE A 21 -10.32 -3.26 -0.37
CA PHE A 21 -9.56 -2.18 0.26
C PHE A 21 -9.36 -2.46 1.75
N VAL A 22 -8.55 -1.67 2.44
CA VAL A 22 -8.14 -1.98 3.82
C VAL A 22 -9.34 -2.10 4.79
N ALA A 23 -10.33 -1.21 4.64
CA ALA A 23 -11.49 -1.13 5.53
C ALA A 23 -12.75 -1.84 5.01
N GLY A 24 -12.68 -2.54 3.88
CA GLY A 24 -13.85 -3.19 3.26
C GLY A 24 -13.80 -3.12 1.73
N ASP A 25 -14.98 -3.03 1.11
CA ASP A 25 -15.11 -3.03 -0.34
C ASP A 25 -14.94 -1.65 -0.98
N ASP A 26 -14.94 -0.60 -0.17
CA ASP A 26 -14.80 0.79 -0.59
C ASP A 26 -13.44 1.38 -0.23
N TYR A 27 -12.95 2.29 -1.08
CA TYR A 27 -11.74 3.07 -0.83
C TYR A 27 -12.00 4.14 0.25
N THR A 28 -11.18 4.15 1.31
CA THR A 28 -11.38 5.04 2.46
C THR A 28 -10.10 5.75 2.91
N ILE A 29 -10.21 6.54 3.99
CA ILE A 29 -9.07 7.14 4.66
C ILE A 29 -8.04 6.10 5.14
N ALA A 30 -8.42 4.85 5.37
CA ALA A 30 -7.49 3.79 5.74
C ALA A 30 -6.47 3.55 4.61
N ASP A 31 -6.93 3.43 3.37
CA ASP A 31 -6.07 3.27 2.21
C ASP A 31 -5.20 4.50 1.98
N MET A 32 -5.79 5.70 2.10
CA MET A 32 -5.07 6.98 1.97
C MET A 32 -3.92 7.09 2.98
N SER A 33 -4.13 6.61 4.20
CA SER A 33 -3.15 6.70 5.29
C SER A 33 -2.02 5.68 5.14
N ILE A 34 -2.33 4.49 4.61
CA ILE A 34 -1.37 3.38 4.52
C ILE A 34 -0.57 3.43 3.21
N PHE A 35 -1.19 3.86 2.11
CA PHE A 35 -0.59 3.83 0.78
C PHE A 35 0.77 4.55 0.68
N PRO A 36 0.98 5.75 1.25
CA PRO A 36 2.27 6.43 1.15
C PRO A 36 3.44 5.62 1.74
N TRP A 37 3.19 4.87 2.82
CA TRP A 37 4.18 3.96 3.40
C TRP A 37 4.41 2.75 2.51
N ALA A 38 3.34 2.12 2.01
CA ALA A 38 3.45 0.97 1.13
C ALA A 38 4.14 1.31 -0.22
N ALA A 39 3.94 2.52 -0.73
CA ALA A 39 4.59 3.02 -1.95
C ALA A 39 6.10 3.20 -1.84
N ARG A 40 6.68 3.03 -0.64
CA ARG A 40 8.12 3.01 -0.40
C ARG A 40 8.64 1.59 -0.13
N HIS A 41 7.93 0.55 -0.58
CA HIS A 41 8.30 -0.86 -0.36
C HIS A 41 9.77 -1.18 -0.74
N GLU A 42 10.33 -0.55 -1.77
CA GLU A 42 11.73 -0.73 -2.16
C GLU A 42 12.70 -0.28 -1.07
N TRP A 43 12.40 0.83 -0.39
CA TRP A 43 13.19 1.34 0.74
C TRP A 43 13.07 0.43 1.97
N HIS A 44 11.97 -0.32 2.07
CA HIS A 44 11.78 -1.35 3.08
C HIS A 44 12.45 -2.68 2.70
N THR A 45 13.08 -2.77 1.52
CA THR A 45 13.63 -4.01 0.94
C THR A 45 12.58 -5.12 0.80
N VAL A 46 11.35 -4.72 0.44
CA VAL A 46 10.21 -5.62 0.27
C VAL A 46 9.88 -5.76 -1.22
N ASN A 47 9.84 -7.01 -1.68
CA ASN A 47 9.32 -7.36 -2.99
C ASN A 47 7.81 -7.60 -2.90
N LEU A 48 7.00 -6.72 -3.50
CA LEU A 48 5.54 -6.86 -3.49
C LEU A 48 5.04 -8.14 -4.15
N ALA A 49 5.84 -8.80 -5.01
CA ALA A 49 5.46 -10.09 -5.58
C ALA A 49 5.31 -11.20 -4.53
N GLU A 50 5.89 -11.04 -3.33
CA GLU A 50 5.72 -11.96 -2.19
C GLU A 50 4.36 -11.78 -1.48
N PHE A 51 3.63 -10.70 -1.77
CA PHE A 51 2.38 -10.31 -1.10
C PHE A 51 1.30 -10.00 -2.16
N ALA A 52 0.66 -11.04 -2.68
CA ALA A 52 -0.23 -10.94 -3.84
C ALA A 52 -1.41 -9.97 -3.63
N ASN A 53 -1.99 -9.93 -2.43
CA ASN A 53 -3.13 -9.07 -2.12
C ASN A 53 -2.69 -7.62 -1.91
N VAL A 54 -1.53 -7.40 -1.30
CA VAL A 54 -0.92 -6.07 -1.22
C VAL A 54 -0.60 -5.57 -2.62
N LYS A 55 -0.02 -6.39 -3.49
CA LYS A 55 0.30 -5.99 -4.86
C LYS A 55 -0.96 -5.58 -5.62
N ARG A 56 -2.02 -6.39 -5.58
CA ARG A 56 -3.33 -6.07 -6.19
C ARG A 56 -3.84 -4.71 -5.71
N TRP A 57 -3.89 -4.52 -4.39
CA TRP A 57 -4.36 -3.27 -3.78
C TRP A 57 -3.49 -2.08 -4.16
N TYR A 58 -2.16 -2.26 -4.15
CA TYR A 58 -1.19 -1.25 -4.53
C TYR A 58 -1.44 -0.77 -5.97
N ASP A 59 -1.57 -1.70 -6.92
CA ASP A 59 -1.81 -1.38 -8.33
C ASP A 59 -3.12 -0.60 -8.52
N ILE A 60 -4.19 -0.99 -7.82
CA ILE A 60 -5.50 -0.31 -7.87
C ILE A 60 -5.39 1.11 -7.29
N VAL A 61 -4.77 1.28 -6.12
CA VAL A 61 -4.67 2.58 -5.45
C VAL A 61 -3.74 3.51 -6.22
N ASN A 62 -2.61 3.01 -6.72
CA ASN A 62 -1.64 3.78 -7.49
C ASN A 62 -2.20 4.29 -8.83
N ALA A 63 -3.13 3.55 -9.44
CA ALA A 63 -3.81 3.96 -10.68
C ALA A 63 -4.77 5.15 -10.50
N ARG A 64 -5.08 5.57 -9.26
CA ARG A 64 -6.04 6.65 -9.00
C ARG A 64 -5.38 8.02 -9.22
N PRO A 65 -5.92 8.89 -10.11
CA PRO A 65 -5.32 10.21 -10.36
C PRO A 65 -5.18 11.10 -9.12
N ALA A 66 -6.09 10.99 -8.16
CA ALA A 66 -6.02 11.73 -6.91
C ALA A 66 -4.86 11.28 -6.01
N VAL A 67 -4.54 9.98 -6.02
CA VAL A 67 -3.40 9.42 -5.27
C VAL A 67 -2.10 9.89 -5.88
N THR A 68 -1.95 9.83 -7.21
CA THR A 68 -0.77 10.36 -7.90
C THR A 68 -0.54 11.83 -7.58
N LYS A 69 -1.60 12.65 -7.58
CA LYS A 69 -1.53 14.07 -7.20
C LYS A 69 -1.09 14.25 -5.74
N GLY A 70 -1.64 13.47 -4.82
CA GLY A 70 -1.28 13.55 -3.39
C GLY A 70 0.17 13.13 -3.13
N MET A 71 0.64 12.07 -3.77
CA MET A 71 2.02 11.56 -3.63
C MET A 71 3.08 12.49 -4.22
N ALA A 72 2.69 13.46 -5.05
CA ALA A 72 3.57 14.51 -5.57
C ALA A 72 3.79 15.67 -4.59
N VAL A 73 3.18 15.63 -3.40
CA VAL A 73 3.25 16.68 -2.37
C VAL A 73 3.91 16.13 -1.08
N PRO A 74 4.87 16.86 -0.46
CA PRO A 74 5.48 18.09 -0.96
C PRO A 74 6.26 17.81 -2.25
N TYR A 75 6.37 18.84 -3.08
CA TYR A 75 7.21 18.74 -4.27
C TYR A 75 8.65 18.44 -3.83
N LEU A 76 9.28 17.46 -4.47
CA LEU A 76 10.71 17.25 -4.30
C LEU A 76 11.41 18.45 -4.95
N ASN A 77 12.14 19.22 -4.14
CA ASN A 77 12.95 20.37 -4.59
C ASN A 77 14.14 19.92 -5.44
#